data_AF-A0A523GAN1-F1
#
_entry.id   AF-A0A523GAN1-F1
#
_cell.length_a   1.000
_cell.length_b   1.000
_cell.length_c   1.000
_cell.angle_alpha   90.00
_cell.angle_beta   90.00
_cell.angle_gamma   90.00
#
_symmetry.space_group_name_H-M   'P 1'
#
loop_
_entity.id
_entity.type
_entity.pdbx_description
1 polymer ?
#
loop_
_entity_poly.entity_id
_entity_poly.type
_entity_poly.pdbx_seq_one_letter_code
_entity_poly.pdbx_strand_id
1 'polypeptide(L)'
;MMFTSGFTQDRHPPTKAIDPDVEVRKNKIVPKSKKMLSLIKNNTKGILYGNRCFEEFTHECGYEYVVQLKGQSRNRNEISRWLHNFGVKFIVTIKNGPFWRIKEQKRKKECRTKSGDYVG
;
A
#
# COMPACT_ATOMS: atom_id res chain seq x y z
N MET A 1 -19.91 -4.49 61.71
CA MET A 1 -20.13 -4.10 60.30
C MET A 1 -18.80 -4.20 59.58
N MET A 2 -18.59 -5.19 58.72
CA MET A 2 -17.71 -5.07 57.55
C MET A 2 -18.25 -5.97 56.45
N PHE A 3 -18.36 -5.37 55.27
CA PHE A 3 -18.96 -5.85 54.04
C PHE A 3 -17.89 -6.50 53.14
N THR A 4 -18.31 -7.52 52.36
CA THR A 4 -17.91 -7.85 50.96
C THR A 4 -16.42 -8.11 50.67
N SER A 5 -15.97 -8.99 49.79
CA SER A 5 -16.55 -9.60 48.59
C SER A 5 -15.57 -10.70 48.15
N GLY A 6 -16.08 -11.84 47.66
CA GLY A 6 -15.27 -12.91 47.11
C GLY A 6 -14.58 -12.50 45.80
N PHE A 7 -13.27 -12.75 45.71
CA PHE A 7 -12.54 -12.75 44.45
C PHE A 7 -12.41 -14.20 43.96
N THR A 8 -13.18 -14.55 42.94
CA THR A 8 -12.96 -15.73 42.10
C THR A 8 -11.70 -15.53 41.28
N GLN A 9 -10.69 -16.36 41.52
CA GLN A 9 -9.44 -16.38 40.76
C GLN A 9 -9.66 -17.07 39.41
N ASP A 10 -9.49 -16.31 38.33
CA ASP A 10 -9.57 -16.77 36.94
C ASP A 10 -8.60 -17.93 36.66
N ARG A 11 -9.16 -19.04 36.15
CA ARG A 11 -8.39 -20.20 35.68
C ARG A 11 -7.64 -19.80 34.40
N HIS A 12 -6.34 -19.56 34.53
CA HIS A 12 -5.45 -19.55 33.39
C HIS A 12 -5.39 -20.97 32.80
N PRO A 13 -5.57 -21.17 31.48
CA PRO A 13 -5.36 -22.49 30.88
C PRO A 13 -3.87 -22.88 30.99
N PRO A 14 -3.55 -24.17 31.21
CA PRO A 14 -2.17 -24.59 31.41
C PRO A 14 -1.35 -24.33 30.15
N THR A 15 -0.33 -23.48 30.28
CA THR A 15 0.70 -23.25 29.26
C THR A 15 1.42 -24.57 29.01
N LYS A 16 1.18 -25.20 27.86
CA LYS A 16 1.97 -26.35 27.44
C LYS A 16 3.41 -25.89 27.20
N ALA A 17 4.34 -26.44 27.97
CA ALA A 17 5.76 -26.26 27.75
C ALA A 17 6.10 -26.71 26.32
N ILE A 18 6.73 -25.84 25.55
CA ILE A 18 7.22 -26.15 24.21
C ILE A 18 8.65 -26.65 24.40
N ASP A 19 8.91 -27.89 24.00
CA ASP A 19 10.24 -28.49 23.99
C ASP A 19 11.23 -27.61 23.19
N PRO A 20 12.42 -27.29 23.73
CA PRO A 20 13.35 -26.34 23.12
C PRO A 20 14.07 -26.85 21.86
N ASP A 21 13.79 -28.08 21.39
CA ASP A 21 14.53 -28.73 20.29
C ASP A 21 13.76 -28.83 18.96
N VAL A 22 12.70 -28.04 18.77
CA VAL A 22 12.08 -27.93 17.44
C VAL A 22 12.85 -26.88 16.63
N GLU A 23 13.82 -27.33 15.83
CA GLU A 23 14.34 -26.55 14.71
C GLU A 23 13.16 -26.09 13.83
N VAL A 24 12.69 -24.86 14.08
CA VAL A 24 11.69 -24.22 13.25
C VAL A 24 12.31 -24.06 11.87
N ARG A 25 11.99 -24.98 10.96
CA ARG A 25 12.29 -24.86 9.54
C ARG A 25 11.67 -23.56 9.04
N LYS A 26 12.45 -22.48 9.04
CA LYS A 26 12.08 -21.14 8.57
C LYS A 26 12.00 -21.09 7.03
N ASN A 27 11.29 -22.02 6.42
CA ASN A 27 10.85 -21.85 5.03
C ASN A 27 9.49 -21.17 5.04
N LYS A 28 9.45 -19.96 5.61
CA LYS A 28 8.33 -19.05 5.38
C LYS A 28 8.44 -18.65 3.91
N ILE A 29 7.58 -19.22 3.06
CA ILE A 29 7.41 -18.79 1.68
C ILE A 29 6.88 -17.35 1.79
N VAL A 30 7.77 -16.37 1.90
CA VAL A 30 7.39 -14.96 1.79
C VAL A 30 6.88 -14.83 0.35
N PRO A 31 5.58 -14.53 0.13
CA PRO A 31 5.10 -14.34 -1.22
C PRO A 31 5.97 -13.26 -1.83
N LYS A 32 6.68 -13.57 -2.93
CA LYS A 32 7.50 -12.59 -3.66
C LYS A 32 6.58 -11.40 -3.94
N SER A 33 6.79 -10.28 -3.23
CA SER A 33 6.04 -9.07 -3.51
C SER A 33 6.30 -8.72 -4.97
N LYS A 34 5.22 -8.65 -5.77
CA LYS A 34 5.34 -8.23 -7.17
C LYS A 34 6.00 -6.86 -7.13
N LYS A 35 7.18 -6.70 -7.74
CA LYS A 35 7.87 -5.41 -7.80
C LYS A 35 6.96 -4.44 -8.54
N MET A 36 6.31 -3.55 -7.79
CA MET A 36 5.43 -2.54 -8.34
C MET A 36 6.27 -1.40 -8.91
N LEU A 37 5.81 -0.83 -10.02
CA LEU A 37 6.45 0.33 -10.61
C LEU A 37 5.99 1.58 -9.86
N SER A 38 6.90 2.31 -9.23
CA SER A 38 6.52 3.52 -8.48
C SER A 38 6.46 4.74 -9.41
N LEU A 39 5.28 5.36 -9.53
CA LEU A 39 5.11 6.62 -10.23
C LEU A 39 5.23 7.79 -9.25
N ILE A 40 6.31 8.55 -9.36
CA ILE A 40 6.66 9.56 -8.36
C ILE A 40 5.95 10.89 -8.65
N LYS A 41 5.26 11.45 -7.65
CA LYS A 41 4.59 12.75 -7.70
C LYS A 41 5.15 13.70 -6.63
N ASN A 42 5.11 15.00 -6.93
CA ASN A 42 5.65 16.03 -6.01
C ASN A 42 4.64 16.49 -4.96
N ASN A 43 3.37 16.24 -5.24
CA ASN A 43 2.24 16.65 -4.44
C ASN A 43 1.18 15.54 -4.46
N THR A 44 0.26 15.61 -3.52
CA THR A 44 -0.94 14.78 -3.46
C THR A 44 -2.03 15.25 -4.42
N LYS A 45 -1.85 16.42 -5.06
CA LYS A 45 -2.85 16.97 -5.97
C LYS A 45 -3.11 16.06 -7.16
N GLY A 46 -4.38 15.73 -7.36
CA GLY A 46 -4.81 14.91 -8.49
C GLY A 46 -4.39 13.44 -8.42
N ILE A 47 -3.95 12.95 -7.26
CA ILE A 47 -3.90 11.52 -6.94
C ILE A 47 -4.91 11.25 -5.82
N LEU A 48 -5.70 10.18 -5.93
CA LEU A 48 -6.55 9.72 -4.83
C LEU A 48 -5.69 8.85 -3.90
N TYR A 49 -4.75 9.48 -3.21
CA TYR A 49 -3.83 8.80 -2.30
C TYR A 49 -4.56 8.40 -1.02
N GLY A 50 -4.43 7.14 -0.58
CA GLY A 50 -5.20 6.60 0.54
C GLY A 50 -6.62 6.14 0.17
N ASN A 51 -7.01 6.25 -1.11
CA ASN A 51 -8.28 5.71 -1.59
C ASN A 51 -8.10 4.27 -2.06
N ARG A 52 -8.59 3.32 -1.26
CA ARG A 52 -8.47 1.88 -1.53
C ARG A 52 -8.98 1.47 -2.92
N CYS A 53 -10.10 2.04 -3.38
CA CYS A 53 -10.66 1.75 -4.71
C CYS A 53 -9.68 2.11 -5.84
N PHE A 54 -9.01 3.26 -5.72
CA PHE A 54 -8.04 3.69 -6.72
C PHE A 54 -6.71 2.95 -6.60
N GLU A 55 -6.26 2.67 -5.37
CA GLU A 55 -5.05 1.91 -5.11
C GLU A 55 -5.14 0.49 -5.69
N GLU A 56 -6.24 -0.22 -5.44
CA GLU A 56 -6.49 -1.56 -6.01
C GLU A 56 -6.40 -1.55 -7.54
N PHE A 57 -7.00 -0.56 -8.20
CA PHE A 57 -6.90 -0.39 -9.65
C PHE A 57 -5.46 -0.16 -10.12
N THR A 58 -4.71 0.73 -9.45
CA THR A 58 -3.31 0.97 -9.82
C THR A 58 -2.45 -0.28 -9.59
N HIS A 59 -2.74 -1.03 -8.53
CA HIS A 59 -2.08 -2.28 -8.20
C HIS A 59 -2.30 -3.36 -9.26
N GLU A 60 -3.53 -3.49 -9.76
CA GLU A 60 -3.86 -4.36 -10.89
C GLU A 60 -3.10 -3.97 -12.16
N CYS A 61 -2.96 -2.66 -12.41
CA CYS A 61 -2.16 -2.15 -13.53
C CYS A 61 -0.64 -2.30 -13.33
N GLY A 62 -0.19 -2.72 -12.14
CA GLY A 62 1.21 -3.02 -11.83
C GLY A 62 2.06 -1.80 -11.46
N TYR A 63 1.43 -0.71 -11.03
CA TYR A 63 2.13 0.49 -10.56
C TYR A 63 1.47 1.07 -9.29
N GLU A 64 2.20 1.91 -8.58
CA GLU A 64 1.73 2.58 -7.37
C GLU A 64 2.11 4.06 -7.43
N TYR A 65 1.34 4.94 -6.78
CA TYR A 65 1.69 6.35 -6.67
C TYR A 65 2.53 6.59 -5.41
N VAL A 66 3.70 7.19 -5.58
CA VAL A 66 4.59 7.55 -4.46
C VAL A 66 4.76 9.06 -4.43
N VAL A 67 4.45 9.67 -3.29
CA VAL A 67 4.61 11.12 -3.10
C VAL A 67 5.99 11.41 -2.53
N GLN A 68 6.75 12.27 -3.21
CA GLN A 68 8.05 12.78 -2.77
C GLN A 68 7.99 14.31 -2.74
N LEU A 69 7.81 14.88 -1.55
CA LEU A 69 7.75 16.32 -1.33
C LEU A 69 9.10 16.99 -1.63
N LYS A 70 9.07 18.17 -2.25
CA LYS A 70 10.28 18.98 -2.50
C LYS A 70 10.97 19.31 -1.17
N GLY A 71 12.31 19.24 -1.14
CA GLY A 71 13.11 19.56 0.05
C GLY A 71 13.44 18.40 1.01
N GLN A 72 12.94 17.18 0.76
CA GLN A 72 13.39 16.00 1.51
C GLN A 72 14.78 15.53 1.06
N SER A 73 15.63 15.11 2.02
CA SER A 73 17.04 14.73 1.80
C SER A 73 17.26 13.59 0.79
N ARG A 74 16.23 12.78 0.51
CA ARG A 74 16.27 11.65 -0.43
C ARG A 74 15.59 11.95 -1.78
N ASN A 75 15.25 13.21 -2.05
CA ASN A 75 14.52 13.56 -3.25
C ASN A 75 15.43 13.47 -4.50
N ARG A 76 14.96 12.75 -5.53
CA ARG A 76 15.70 12.65 -6.79
C ARG A 76 15.71 14.00 -7.51
N ASN A 77 16.80 14.28 -8.24
CA ASN A 77 16.84 15.40 -9.20
C ASN A 77 15.62 15.37 -10.12
N GLU A 78 15.08 16.54 -10.48
CA GLU A 78 13.81 16.64 -11.21
C GLU A 78 13.86 15.90 -12.56
N ILE A 79 15.00 15.94 -13.26
CA ILE A 79 15.24 15.24 -14.53
C ILE A 79 15.23 13.73 -14.34
N SER A 80 15.93 13.22 -13.32
CA SER A 80 15.98 11.79 -13.01
C SER A 80 14.59 11.24 -12.72
N ARG A 81 13.78 12.01 -11.96
CA ARG A 81 12.39 11.66 -11.69
C ARG A 81 11.53 11.67 -12.96
N TRP A 82 11.73 12.65 -13.84
CA TRP A 82 11.02 12.71 -15.12
C TRP A 82 11.32 11.49 -16.00
N LEU A 83 12.60 11.14 -16.17
CA LEU A 83 13.02 9.94 -16.91
C LEU A 83 12.47 8.65 -16.29
N HIS A 84 12.53 8.54 -14.96
CA HIS A 84 11.97 7.40 -14.25
C HIS A 84 10.46 7.26 -14.49
N ASN A 85 9.70 8.34 -14.32
CA ASN A 85 8.27 8.36 -14.57
C ASN A 85 7.96 8.06 -16.04
N PHE A 86 8.76 8.55 -16.98
CA PHE A 86 8.59 8.24 -18.39
C PHE A 86 8.77 6.74 -18.65
N GLY A 87 9.82 6.13 -18.11
CA GLY A 87 10.05 4.68 -18.21
C GLY A 87 8.90 3.87 -17.60
N VAL A 88 8.43 4.25 -16.41
CA VAL A 88 7.26 3.60 -15.78
C VAL A 88 6.02 3.72 -16.66
N LYS A 89 5.71 4.93 -17.15
CA LYS A 89 4.56 5.15 -18.05
C LYS A 89 4.68 4.31 -19.31
N PHE A 90 5.86 4.22 -19.89
CA PHE A 90 6.11 3.42 -21.09
C PHE A 90 5.85 1.93 -20.84
N ILE A 91 6.37 1.38 -19.75
CA ILE A 91 6.12 -0.01 -19.36
C ILE A 91 4.62 -0.26 -19.09
N VAL A 92 3.95 0.66 -18.40
CA VAL A 92 2.51 0.58 -18.13
C VAL A 92 1.70 0.64 -19.43
N THR A 93 2.10 1.50 -20.39
CA THR A 93 1.49 1.58 -21.72
C THR A 93 1.63 0.27 -22.48
N ILE A 94 2.80 -0.37 -22.44
CA ILE A 94 3.00 -1.67 -23.10
C ILE A 94 2.14 -2.75 -22.45
N LYS A 95 2.06 -2.78 -21.11
CA LYS A 95 1.30 -3.80 -20.37
C LYS A 95 -0.22 -3.65 -20.45
N ASN A 96 -0.73 -2.42 -20.37
CA ASN A 96 -2.16 -2.13 -20.24
C ASN A 96 -2.78 -1.51 -21.50
N GLY A 97 -1.97 -1.24 -22.53
CA GLY A 97 -2.37 -0.59 -23.79
C GLY A 97 -2.28 0.94 -23.76
N PRO A 98 -2.21 1.61 -24.94
CA PRO A 98 -2.00 3.06 -25.06
C PRO A 98 -3.12 3.93 -24.45
N PHE A 99 -4.32 3.36 -24.29
CA PHE A 99 -5.48 4.07 -23.72
C PHE A 99 -5.62 3.91 -22.20
N TRP A 100 -4.62 3.34 -21.50
CA TRP A 100 -4.64 3.14 -20.06
C TRP A 100 -4.91 4.43 -19.27
N ARG A 101 -4.43 5.57 -19.76
CA ARG A 101 -4.66 6.89 -19.15
C ARG A 101 -6.14 7.27 -19.12
N ILE A 102 -6.89 6.95 -20.17
CA ILE A 102 -8.33 7.23 -20.22
C ILE A 102 -9.06 6.33 -19.22
N LYS A 103 -8.69 5.04 -19.17
CA LYS A 103 -9.23 4.08 -18.20
C LYS A 103 -8.95 4.52 -16.76
N GLU A 104 -7.72 4.96 -16.48
CA GLU A 104 -7.31 5.49 -15.18
C GLU A 104 -8.15 6.69 -14.77
N GLN A 105 -8.37 7.67 -15.66
CA GLN A 105 -9.18 8.85 -15.34
C GLN A 105 -10.66 8.50 -15.09
N LYS A 106 -11.22 7.54 -15.84
CA LYS A 106 -12.58 7.04 -15.60
C LYS A 106 -12.69 6.38 -14.21
N ARG A 107 -11.80 5.43 -13.92
CA ARG A 107 -11.75 4.74 -12.62
C ARG A 107 -11.52 5.69 -11.46
N LYS A 108 -10.64 6.68 -11.63
CA LYS A 108 -10.41 7.74 -10.66
C LYS A 108 -11.70 8.49 -10.33
N LYS A 109 -12.47 8.92 -11.34
CA LYS A 109 -13.75 9.62 -11.14
C LYS A 109 -14.76 8.72 -10.42
N GLU A 110 -14.88 7.47 -10.82
CA GLU A 110 -15.77 6.50 -10.18
C GLU A 110 -15.44 6.30 -8.70
N CYS A 111 -14.16 6.08 -8.35
CA CYS A 111 -13.72 5.93 -6.97
C CYS A 111 -13.96 7.21 -6.16
N ARG A 112 -13.76 8.39 -6.78
CA ARG A 112 -14.06 9.70 -6.17
C ARG A 112 -15.53 9.83 -5.81
N THR A 113 -16.42 9.52 -6.76
CA THR A 113 -17.87 9.58 -6.57
C THR A 113 -18.34 8.57 -5.52
N LYS A 114 -17.82 7.35 -5.53
CA LYS A 114 -18.20 6.29 -4.56
C LYS A 114 -17.76 6.59 -3.14
N SER A 115 -16.54 7.10 -2.98
CA SER A 115 -15.96 7.32 -1.65
C SER A 115 -16.35 8.68 -1.05
N GLY A 116 -16.95 9.58 -1.84
CA GLY A 116 -17.13 10.98 -1.45
C GLY A 116 -15.82 11.74 -1.26
N ASP A 117 -14.70 11.16 -1.69
CA ASP A 117 -13.36 11.69 -1.47
C ASP A 117 -13.05 12.75 -2.52
N TYR A 118 -13.63 13.94 -2.33
CA TYR A 118 -13.38 15.08 -3.19
C TYR A 118 -12.08 15.81 -2.86
N VAL A 119 -11.29 15.34 -1.90
CA VAL A 119 -10.10 16.05 -1.44
C VAL A 119 -8.88 15.62 -2.26
N GLY A 120 -8.35 16.56 -3.05
CA GLY A 120 -7.14 16.41 -3.85
C GLY A 120 -6.78 17.72 -4.52
#